data_AF-A0A0M3JFY2-F1
#
_entry.id   AF-A0A0M3JFY2-F1
#
_cell.length_a   1.000
_cell.length_b   1.000
_cell.length_c   1.000
_cell.angle_alpha   90.00
_cell.angle_beta   90.00
_cell.angle_gamma   90.00
#
_symmetry.space_group_name_H-M   'P 1'
#
loop_
_entity.id
_entity.type
_entity.pdbx_description
1 polymer ?
#
loop_
_entity_poly.entity_id
_entity_poly.type
_entity_poly.pdbx_seq_one_letter_code
_entity_poly.pdbx_strand_id
1 'polypeptide(L)'
;MVNVKNDCQTHLLGEHLGSAYKLLQFHAHWGPNQAYGSEHKIDGKPTSAEVHFVFWNTRYETVDQAVEKGDGLAVIGVLLK
;
A
#
# COMPACT_ATOMS: atom_id res chain seq x y z
N MET A 1 8.99 -3.27 7.93
CA MET A 1 7.57 -2.87 7.89
C MET A 1 7.28 -2.03 9.12
N VAL A 2 6.55 -0.94 8.96
CA VAL A 2 6.14 -0.04 10.05
C VAL A 2 4.64 -0.15 10.22
N ASN A 3 4.21 -0.72 11.33
CA ASN A 3 2.78 -0.89 11.65
C ASN A 3 2.24 0.39 12.27
N VAL A 4 1.03 0.81 11.86
CA VAL A 4 0.32 1.89 12.57
C VAL A 4 -0.42 1.32 13.79
N LYS A 5 -0.68 2.18 14.77
CA LYS A 5 -1.47 1.82 15.95
C LYS A 5 -2.92 1.49 15.55
N ASN A 6 -3.56 0.64 16.35
CA ASN A 6 -4.94 0.16 16.09
C ASN A 6 -5.98 1.30 16.01
N ASP A 7 -5.74 2.41 16.71
CA ASP A 7 -6.59 3.59 16.74
C ASP A 7 -6.33 4.59 15.59
N CYS A 8 -5.52 4.22 14.60
CA CYS A 8 -5.24 5.04 13.41
C CYS A 8 -6.54 5.54 12.76
N GLN A 9 -6.63 6.85 12.51
CA GLN A 9 -7.77 7.49 11.83
C GLN A 9 -7.40 7.95 10.42
N THR A 10 -6.31 7.42 9.87
CA THR A 10 -5.88 7.75 8.51
C THR A 10 -6.63 6.88 7.52
N HIS A 11 -7.42 7.52 6.67
CA HIS A 11 -8.24 6.87 5.67
C HIS A 11 -7.83 7.26 4.25
N LEU A 12 -7.87 6.29 3.34
CA LEU A 12 -7.88 6.49 1.90
C LEU A 12 -9.33 6.44 1.43
N LEU A 13 -9.73 7.48 0.71
CA LEU A 13 -11.05 7.64 0.11
C LEU A 13 -10.87 7.85 -1.40
N GLY A 14 -11.80 7.31 -2.19
CA GLY A 14 -11.84 7.54 -3.63
C GLY A 14 -13.12 6.96 -4.22
N GLU A 15 -13.73 7.65 -5.18
CA GLU A 15 -15.01 7.22 -5.76
C GLU A 15 -14.94 5.80 -6.35
N HIS A 16 -13.83 5.46 -7.01
CA HIS A 16 -13.61 4.15 -7.61
C HIS A 16 -13.39 3.01 -6.59
N LEU A 17 -13.14 3.34 -5.33
CA LEU A 17 -12.91 2.35 -4.27
C LEU A 17 -14.23 1.90 -3.61
N GLY A 18 -15.30 2.70 -3.69
CA GLY A 18 -16.63 2.35 -3.17
C GLY A 18 -16.75 2.26 -1.64
N SER A 19 -15.67 2.40 -0.90
CA SER A 19 -15.63 2.40 0.57
C SER A 19 -14.40 3.14 1.11
N ALA A 20 -14.36 3.37 2.41
CA ALA A 20 -13.17 3.86 3.08
C ALA A 20 -12.17 2.73 3.33
N TYR A 21 -10.89 3.03 3.20
CA TYR A 21 -9.81 2.11 3.52
C TYR A 21 -8.94 2.71 4.62
N LYS A 22 -8.61 1.96 5.67
CA LYS A 22 -7.84 2.45 6.82
C LYS A 22 -6.39 2.02 6.72
N LEU A 23 -5.45 2.92 7.03
CA LEU A 23 -4.02 2.61 6.96
C LEU A 23 -3.66 1.50 7.96
N LEU A 24 -2.97 0.47 7.48
CA LEU A 24 -2.53 -0.68 8.27
C LEU A 24 -1.03 -0.62 8.58
N GLN A 25 -0.24 -0.32 7.57
CA GLN A 25 1.21 -0.28 7.65
C GLN A 25 1.78 0.45 6.43
N PHE A 26 3.07 0.76 6.51
CA PHE A 26 3.84 1.03 5.31
C PHE A 26 5.19 0.31 5.35
N HIS A 27 5.76 0.07 4.18
CA HIS A 27 7.10 -0.47 4.02
C HIS A 27 7.70 0.00 2.70
N ALA A 28 8.99 -0.23 2.53
CA ALA A 28 9.70 0.11 1.31
C ALA A 28 10.42 -1.11 0.77
N HIS A 29 10.53 -1.15 -0.54
CA HIS A 29 11.38 -2.06 -1.30
C HIS A 29 12.50 -1.23 -1.92
N TRP A 30 13.72 -1.74 -1.87
CA TRP A 30 14.89 -1.13 -2.49
C TRP A 30 15.82 -2.24 -2.94
N GLY A 31 16.70 -1.93 -3.89
CA GLY A 31 17.69 -2.87 -4.37
C GLY A 31 19.12 -2.43 -4.09
N PRO A 32 20.10 -3.08 -4.73
CA PRO A 32 21.51 -2.90 -4.42
C PRO A 32 22.07 -1.55 -4.89
N ASN A 33 21.37 -0.84 -5.77
CA ASN A 33 21.80 0.45 -6.31
C ASN A 33 20.61 1.29 -6.80
N GLN A 34 20.87 2.54 -7.15
CA GLN A 34 19.85 3.50 -7.58
C GLN A 34 19.15 3.14 -8.90
N ALA A 35 19.72 2.24 -9.70
CA ALA A 35 19.13 1.84 -10.98
C ALA A 35 18.16 0.66 -10.84
N TYR A 36 18.10 -0.01 -9.68
CA TYR A 36 17.26 -1.19 -9.47
C TYR A 36 16.77 -1.24 -8.02
N GLY A 37 15.48 -1.04 -7.79
CA GLY A 37 14.89 -1.25 -6.46
C GLY A 37 13.37 -1.17 -6.36
N SER A 38 12.68 -0.49 -7.27
CA SER A 38 11.21 -0.57 -7.33
C SER A 38 10.73 -1.93 -7.86
N GLU A 39 9.56 -2.37 -7.40
CA GLU A 39 8.89 -3.56 -7.93
C GLU A 39 8.19 -3.22 -9.25
N HIS A 40 7.41 -2.13 -9.25
CA HIS A 40 6.81 -1.58 -10.46
C HIS A 40 7.86 -0.89 -11.33
N LYS A 41 7.59 -0.85 -12.65
CA LYS A 41 8.47 -0.24 -13.65
C LYS A 41 7.66 0.71 -14.53
N ILE A 42 8.25 1.85 -14.87
CA ILE A 42 7.69 2.79 -15.85
C ILE A 42 8.41 2.58 -17.17
N ASP A 43 7.68 2.22 -18.22
CA ASP A 43 8.23 1.88 -19.54
C ASP A 43 9.34 0.81 -19.48
N GLY A 44 9.17 -0.18 -18.61
CA GLY A 44 10.14 -1.25 -18.38
C GLY A 44 11.36 -0.86 -17.56
N LYS A 45 11.46 0.40 -17.09
CA LYS A 45 12.57 0.89 -16.27
C LYS A 45 12.18 0.93 -14.79
N PRO A 46 12.94 0.27 -13.90
CA PRO A 46 12.79 0.42 -12.45
C PRO A 46 13.34 1.76 -11.96
N THR A 47 12.98 2.14 -10.73
CA THR A 47 13.54 3.25 -9.97
C THR A 47 14.33 2.74 -8.76
N SER A 48 14.90 3.62 -7.94
CA SER A 48 15.81 3.24 -6.85
C SER A 48 15.12 2.52 -5.69
N ALA A 49 13.84 2.80 -5.46
CA ALA A 49 13.01 2.17 -4.44
C ALA A 49 11.51 2.41 -4.70
N GLU A 50 10.67 1.69 -3.97
CA GLU A 50 9.21 1.87 -3.96
C GLU A 50 8.67 1.78 -2.53
N VAL A 51 7.83 2.72 -2.12
CA VAL A 51 7.14 2.69 -0.82
C VAL A 51 5.69 2.25 -1.02
N HIS A 52 5.26 1.27 -0.24
CA HIS A 52 3.88 0.81 -0.18
C HIS A 52 3.23 1.31 1.11
N PHE A 53 2.17 2.09 0.97
CA PHE A 53 1.23 2.38 2.05
C PHE A 53 0.03 1.45 1.89
N VAL A 54 -0.11 0.50 2.81
CA VAL A 54 -1.14 -0.55 2.73
C VAL A 54 -2.33 -0.15 3.56
N PHE A 55 -3.50 -0.10 2.91
CA PHE A 55 -4.78 0.16 3.54
C PHE A 55 -5.68 -1.06 3.39
N TRP A 56 -6.55 -1.29 4.38
CA TRP A 56 -7.54 -2.35 4.37
C TRP A 56 -8.96 -1.79 4.31
N ASN A 57 -9.84 -2.48 3.62
CA ASN A 57 -11.20 -2.04 3.36
C ASN A 57 -12.06 -2.11 4.62
N THR A 58 -12.57 -0.97 5.11
CA THR A 58 -13.35 -0.91 6.35
C THR A 58 -14.78 -1.43 6.21
N ARG A 59 -15.17 -1.93 5.03
CA ARG A 59 -16.42 -2.67 4.85
C ARG A 59 -16.39 -4.05 5.53
N TYR A 60 -15.20 -4.58 5.76
CA TYR A 60 -14.96 -5.83 6.47
C TYR A 60 -14.68 -5.53 7.94
N GLU A 61 -14.92 -6.49 8.83
CA GLU A 61 -14.82 -6.24 10.27
C GLU A 61 -13.37 -6.24 10.75
N THR A 62 -12.53 -7.08 10.13
CA THR A 62 -11.12 -7.25 10.50
C THR A 62 -10.23 -7.24 9.27
N VAL A 63 -8.93 -6.98 9.49
CA VAL A 63 -7.90 -7.12 8.46
C VAL A 63 -7.88 -8.54 7.89
N ASP A 64 -7.97 -9.55 8.76
CA ASP A 64 -7.98 -10.97 8.36
C ASP A 64 -9.17 -11.31 7.46
N GLN A 65 -10.34 -10.73 7.72
CA GLN A 65 -11.48 -10.87 6.81
C GLN A 65 -11.25 -10.14 5.48
N ALA A 66 -10.63 -8.95 5.52
CA ALA A 66 -10.39 -8.14 4.35
C ALA A 66 -9.40 -8.80 3.38
N VAL A 67 -8.29 -9.37 3.87
CA VAL A 67 -7.25 -9.97 3.00
C VAL A 67 -7.76 -11.16 2.18
N GLU A 68 -8.84 -11.81 2.60
CA GLU A 68 -9.51 -12.90 1.89
C GLU A 68 -10.45 -12.40 0.76
N LYS A 69 -10.46 -11.09 0.47
CA LYS A 69 -11.39 -10.44 -0.46
C LYS A 69 -10.64 -9.78 -1.60
N GLY A 70 -11.19 -9.86 -2.81
CA GLY A 70 -10.58 -9.27 -4.00
C GLY A 70 -10.44 -7.75 -3.95
N ASP A 71 -11.29 -7.06 -3.18
CA ASP A 71 -11.26 -5.62 -2.90
C ASP A 71 -10.77 -5.32 -1.47
N GLY A 72 -10.11 -6.28 -0.83
CA GLY A 72 -9.73 -6.25 0.58
C GLY A 72 -8.71 -5.18 0.95
N LEU A 73 -7.79 -4.90 0.03
CA LEU A 73 -6.68 -3.98 0.24
C LEU A 73 -6.63 -2.94 -0.87
N ALA A 74 -6.15 -1.75 -0.51
CA ALA A 74 -5.72 -0.72 -1.44
C ALA A 74 -4.30 -0.32 -1.06
N VAL A 75 -3.39 -0.26 -2.04
CA VAL A 75 -1.98 0.08 -1.80
C VAL A 75 -1.63 1.32 -2.61
N ILE A 76 -1.13 2.37 -1.94
CA ILE A 76 -0.50 3.49 -2.62
C ILE A 76 0.98 3.14 -2.79
N GLY A 77 1.41 2.96 -4.04
CA GLY A 77 2.80 2.82 -4.43
C GLY A 77 3.43 4.17 -4.74
N VAL A 78 4.54 4.51 -4.08
CA VAL A 78 5.33 5.73 -4.36
C VAL A 78 6.70 5.31 -4.87
N LEU A 79 6.97 5.62 -6.14
CA LEU A 79 8.28 5.40 -6.75
C LEU A 79 9.28 6.47 -6.29
N LEU A 80 10.45 6.04 -5.82
CA LEU A 80 11.56 6.90 -5.43
C LEU A 80 12.61 6.87 -6.52
N LYS A 81 13.09 8.06 -6.92
CA LYS A 81 14.11 8.24 -7.96
C LYS A 81 15.50 8.27 -7.34
#